data_AF-A0AAD9LNT5-F1
#
_entry.id   AF-A0AAD9LNT5-F1
#
_cell.length_a   1.000
_cell.length_b   1.000
_cell.length_c   1.000
_cell.angle_alpha   90.00
_cell.angle_beta   90.00
_cell.angle_gamma   90.00
#
_symmetry.space_group_name_H-M   'P 1'
#
loop_
_entity.id
_entity.type
_entity.pdbx_description
1 polymer ?
#
loop_
_entity_poly.entity_id
_entity_poly.type
_entity_poly.pdbx_seq_one_letter_code
_entity_poly.pdbx_strand_id
1 'polypeptide(L)'
;MGQVCSGSGVSKHVSAPRDPADKELDPILIRKTKIPDFDGFFDSAAAPLNELVEIHNSIAESEENLKSAAAALQGETQVRLTVNHGGRVALVLWKFDKKDQIHVLTPEELDEKLSFSIELREAFDATENAVTDLNTALEKPPTDKPLCEYVEKRGRLLVTKRGQFDVLVRDINVNVFTLRKLLMLQAHVTSLAEATKILLKELSKVEDISDLSIGTNDKGAIKIMNGDREMDLRKIKKLRAPVAQLRDAMVELVDNVETAVTSVPELAESSAAFVEESKGLPAKIPEAVSSSGLGISEMPKAATATTSNVKALSNGPKIARATTIMVQYAAKELVEAAAIPHGG
;
A
#
# COMPACT_ATOMS: atom_id res chain seq x y z
N MET A 1 51.73 23.29 -16.63
CA MET A 1 50.42 23.83 -17.05
C MET A 1 49.44 22.67 -17.02
N GLY A 2 48.65 22.61 -15.95
CA GLY A 2 47.79 21.46 -15.64
C GLY A 2 46.45 21.55 -16.37
N GLN A 3 46.10 20.46 -17.05
CA GLN A 3 44.81 20.23 -17.67
C GLN A 3 43.86 19.69 -16.58
N VAL A 4 42.76 20.40 -16.32
CA VAL A 4 41.71 19.93 -15.42
C VAL A 4 40.42 19.78 -16.22
N CYS A 5 39.97 18.52 -16.33
CA CYS A 5 38.65 18.16 -16.81
C CYS A 5 37.61 18.58 -15.76
N SER A 6 36.51 19.20 -16.19
CA SER A 6 35.25 19.23 -15.44
C SER A 6 34.20 18.71 -16.42
N GLY A 7 33.53 17.59 -16.19
CA GLY A 7 33.06 17.04 -14.92
C GLY A 7 31.54 17.06 -15.00
N SER A 8 30.99 16.08 -15.71
CA SER A 8 29.56 15.89 -15.88
C SER A 8 28.83 16.02 -14.55
N GLY A 9 27.90 16.97 -14.48
CA GLY A 9 26.99 17.15 -13.36
C GLY A 9 26.07 15.95 -13.25
N VAL A 10 26.52 14.93 -12.51
CA VAL A 10 25.63 13.90 -11.98
C VAL A 10 24.75 14.59 -10.97
N SER A 11 23.51 14.89 -11.37
CA SER A 11 22.48 15.31 -10.43
C SER A 11 22.35 14.23 -9.36
N LYS A 12 22.90 14.51 -8.18
CA LYS A 12 22.61 13.79 -6.94
C LYS A 12 21.16 14.12 -6.56
N HIS A 13 20.20 13.59 -7.29
CA HIS A 13 18.87 13.41 -6.72
C HIS A 13 19.01 12.30 -5.69
N VAL A 14 18.91 12.72 -4.42
CA VAL A 14 18.70 11.88 -3.27
C VAL A 14 17.59 10.89 -3.60
N SER A 15 17.98 9.65 -3.91
CA SER A 15 17.10 8.50 -3.71
C SER A 15 16.87 8.48 -2.21
N ALA A 16 15.68 8.90 -1.79
CA ALA A 16 15.22 8.61 -0.44
C ALA A 16 14.69 7.17 -0.51
N PRO A 17 15.44 6.17 0.00
CA PRO A 17 14.87 4.85 0.19
C PRO A 17 13.65 5.01 1.10
N ARG A 18 12.53 4.44 0.66
CA ARG A 18 11.30 4.37 1.42
C ARG A 18 11.59 3.69 2.77
N ASP A 19 11.24 4.36 3.86
CA ASP A 19 11.56 3.92 5.23
C ASP A 19 10.93 2.53 5.49
N PRO A 20 11.64 1.57 6.10
CA PRO A 20 11.05 0.35 6.67
C PRO A 20 9.78 0.58 7.53
N ALA A 21 9.56 1.80 8.01
CA ALA A 21 8.41 2.24 8.78
C ALA A 21 7.32 2.98 7.99
N ASP A 22 7.34 2.96 6.65
CA ASP A 22 6.26 3.49 5.81
C ASP A 22 4.98 2.64 5.98
N LYS A 23 4.31 2.92 7.10
CA LYS A 23 3.02 2.35 7.49
C LYS A 23 1.98 2.80 6.48
N GLU A 24 1.07 1.89 6.13
CA GLU A 24 -0.22 2.26 5.55
C GLU A 24 -0.80 3.44 6.33
N LEU A 25 -1.37 4.38 5.59
CA LEU A 25 -2.05 5.49 6.20
C LEU A 25 -3.32 4.97 6.88
N ASP A 26 -3.47 5.33 8.16
CA ASP A 26 -4.67 5.01 8.91
C ASP A 26 -5.84 5.84 8.36
N PRO A 27 -7.04 5.24 8.18
CA PRO A 27 -8.25 6.00 7.86
C PRO A 27 -8.50 7.11 8.87
N ILE A 28 -8.97 8.26 8.38
CA ILE A 28 -9.35 9.39 9.21
C ILE A 28 -10.59 9.04 10.02
N LEU A 29 -10.43 9.07 11.35
CA LEU A 29 -11.49 8.80 12.30
C LEU A 29 -12.09 10.09 12.83
N ILE A 30 -13.38 10.28 12.56
CA ILE A 30 -14.18 11.38 13.11
C ILE A 30 -14.80 10.96 14.44
N ARG A 31 -14.64 11.82 15.44
CA ARG A 31 -15.26 11.67 16.76
C ARG A 31 -16.63 12.33 16.76
N LYS A 32 -17.64 11.61 17.22
CA LYS A 32 -18.99 12.16 17.36
C LYS A 32 -19.00 13.33 18.35
N THR A 33 -19.45 14.48 17.89
CA THR A 33 -19.60 15.71 18.68
C THR A 33 -20.94 15.77 19.38
N LYS A 34 -21.95 15.03 18.89
CA LYS A 34 -23.36 15.12 19.31
C LYS A 34 -24.03 16.46 18.96
N ILE A 35 -23.41 17.24 18.09
CA ILE A 35 -23.98 18.44 17.48
C ILE A 35 -24.27 18.07 16.02
N PRO A 36 -25.55 17.92 15.62
CA PRO A 36 -25.91 17.36 14.31
C PRO A 36 -25.23 18.04 13.12
N ASP A 37 -25.16 19.37 13.11
CA ASP A 37 -24.54 20.13 12.02
C ASP A 37 -23.03 19.88 11.92
N PHE A 38 -22.35 19.75 13.08
CA PHE A 38 -20.92 19.45 13.10
C PHE A 38 -20.65 18.01 12.69
N ASP A 39 -21.45 17.06 13.17
CA ASP A 39 -21.32 15.65 12.82
C ASP A 39 -21.54 15.45 11.31
N GLY A 40 -22.60 16.05 10.73
CA GLY A 40 -22.85 16.00 9.29
C GLY A 40 -21.73 16.63 8.44
N PHE A 41 -21.17 17.75 8.89
CA PHE A 41 -20.00 18.35 8.25
C PHE A 41 -18.78 17.43 8.31
N PHE A 42 -18.43 16.91 9.49
CA PHE A 42 -17.23 16.09 9.64
C PHE A 42 -17.33 14.76 8.90
N ASP A 43 -18.51 14.13 8.86
CA ASP A 43 -18.74 12.91 8.09
C ASP A 43 -18.54 13.17 6.58
N SER A 44 -19.07 14.29 6.07
CA SER A 44 -18.89 14.71 4.68
C SER A 44 -17.44 15.03 4.35
N ALA A 45 -16.74 15.71 5.27
CA ALA A 45 -15.34 16.08 5.10
C ALA A 45 -14.38 14.88 5.17
N ALA A 46 -14.72 13.82 5.90
CA ALA A 46 -13.87 12.65 6.04
C ALA A 46 -13.86 11.74 4.80
N ALA A 47 -14.95 11.72 4.02
CA ALA A 47 -15.07 10.88 2.83
C ALA A 47 -13.93 11.09 1.81
N PRO A 48 -13.67 12.31 1.28
CA PRO A 48 -12.60 12.52 0.31
C PRO A 48 -11.20 12.25 0.89
N LEU A 49 -11.00 12.46 2.20
CA LEU A 49 -9.72 12.14 2.86
C LEU A 49 -9.49 10.63 2.96
N ASN A 50 -10.52 9.86 3.26
CA ASN A 50 -10.42 8.40 3.32
C ASN A 50 -10.21 7.80 1.93
N GLU A 51 -10.82 8.37 0.89
CA GLU A 51 -10.55 7.98 -0.49
C GLU A 51 -9.08 8.25 -0.88
N LEU A 52 -8.51 9.39 -0.48
CA LEU A 52 -7.07 9.65 -0.65
C LEU A 52 -6.19 8.63 0.07
N VAL A 53 -6.56 8.22 1.29
CA VAL A 53 -5.87 7.17 2.04
C VAL A 53 -5.92 5.83 1.31
N GLU A 54 -7.08 5.45 0.77
CA GLU A 54 -7.25 4.21 0.03
C GLU A 54 -6.41 4.18 -1.26
N ILE A 55 -6.42 5.27 -2.03
CA ILE A 55 -5.58 5.41 -3.23
C ILE A 55 -4.10 5.29 -2.86
N HIS A 56 -3.65 5.99 -1.81
CA HIS A 56 -2.27 5.92 -1.35
C HIS A 56 -1.84 4.50 -1.01
N ASN A 57 -2.63 3.82 -0.17
CA ASN A 57 -2.34 2.48 0.29
C ASN A 57 -2.38 1.47 -0.88
N SER A 58 -3.25 1.67 -1.86
CA SER A 58 -3.36 0.82 -3.05
C SER A 58 -2.10 0.86 -3.92
N ILE A 59 -1.49 2.03 -4.13
CA ILE A 59 -0.20 2.10 -4.85
C ILE A 59 0.92 1.43 -4.04
N ALA A 60 0.92 1.60 -2.71
CA ALA A 60 1.94 1.00 -1.84
C ALA A 60 1.91 -0.52 -1.88
N GLU A 61 0.70 -1.07 -1.83
CA GLU A 61 0.46 -2.49 -1.97
C GLU A 61 0.86 -3.01 -3.35
N SER A 62 0.49 -2.33 -4.45
CA SER A 62 0.89 -2.78 -5.79
C SER A 62 2.41 -2.75 -6.00
N GLU A 63 3.11 -1.78 -5.41
CA GLU A 63 4.57 -1.77 -5.41
C GLU A 63 5.15 -3.00 -4.71
N GLU A 64 4.66 -3.33 -3.51
CA GLU A 64 5.10 -4.52 -2.77
C GLU A 64 4.77 -5.81 -3.53
N ASN A 65 3.58 -5.89 -4.11
CA ASN A 65 3.13 -7.04 -4.88
C ASN A 65 3.97 -7.25 -6.14
N LEU A 66 4.35 -6.17 -6.83
CA LEU A 66 5.25 -6.25 -7.99
C LEU A 66 6.62 -6.80 -7.59
N LYS A 67 7.21 -6.27 -6.51
CA LYS A 67 8.50 -6.75 -6.00
C LYS A 67 8.42 -8.20 -5.50
N SER A 68 7.35 -8.56 -4.81
CA SER A 68 7.11 -9.92 -4.32
C SER A 68 6.95 -10.91 -5.48
N ALA A 69 6.18 -10.55 -6.51
CA ALA A 69 6.02 -11.37 -7.72
C ALA A 69 7.33 -11.54 -8.50
N ALA A 70 8.17 -10.51 -8.54
CA ALA A 70 9.48 -10.59 -9.16
C ALA A 70 10.41 -11.52 -8.38
N ALA A 71 10.39 -11.46 -7.05
CA ALA A 71 11.11 -12.40 -6.19
C ALA A 71 10.60 -13.85 -6.40
N ALA A 72 9.28 -14.05 -6.48
CA ALA A 72 8.67 -15.35 -6.74
C ALA A 72 9.17 -15.97 -8.05
N LEU A 73 9.27 -15.16 -9.11
CA LEU A 73 9.78 -15.58 -10.41
C LEU A 73 11.27 -15.96 -10.36
N GLN A 74 12.04 -15.41 -9.42
CA GLN A 74 13.42 -15.83 -9.14
C GLN A 74 13.51 -17.09 -8.25
N GLY A 75 12.36 -17.72 -7.94
CA GLY A 75 12.29 -18.95 -7.14
C GLY A 75 12.16 -18.70 -5.63
N GLU A 76 11.97 -17.45 -5.21
CA GLU A 76 11.84 -17.11 -3.81
C GLU A 76 10.46 -17.51 -3.26
N THR A 77 10.45 -17.81 -1.96
CA THR A 77 9.27 -18.09 -1.16
C THR A 77 8.39 -16.86 -1.02
N GLN A 78 7.09 -17.09 -0.97
CA GLN A 78 6.02 -16.10 -0.91
C GLN A 78 5.16 -16.35 0.32
N VAL A 79 4.55 -15.27 0.82
CA VAL A 79 3.67 -15.30 1.99
C VAL A 79 2.21 -15.17 1.54
N ARG A 80 1.36 -16.09 2.01
CA ARG A 80 -0.08 -16.07 1.81
C ARG A 80 -0.80 -16.01 3.16
N LEU A 81 -1.74 -15.08 3.27
CA LEU A 81 -2.77 -15.09 4.30
C LEU A 81 -4.05 -15.70 3.73
N THR A 82 -4.84 -16.35 4.58
CA THR A 82 -6.21 -16.76 4.26
C THR A 82 -7.09 -16.49 5.46
N VAL A 83 -8.34 -16.08 5.22
CA VAL A 83 -9.35 -15.87 6.26
C VAL A 83 -10.44 -16.92 6.09
N ASN A 84 -10.60 -17.78 7.10
CA ASN A 84 -11.56 -18.87 7.12
C ASN A 84 -12.92 -18.43 7.68
N HIS A 85 -13.91 -19.32 7.59
CA HIS A 85 -15.20 -19.14 8.25
C HIS A 85 -15.00 -18.86 9.75
N GLY A 86 -15.55 -17.74 10.23
CA GLY A 86 -15.36 -17.26 11.61
C GLY A 86 -14.22 -16.25 11.79
N GLY A 87 -13.60 -15.76 10.71
CA GLY A 87 -12.57 -14.72 10.77
C GLY A 87 -11.16 -15.23 11.07
N ARG A 88 -10.99 -16.53 11.34
CA ARG A 88 -9.68 -17.10 11.65
C ARG A 88 -8.69 -16.93 10.50
N VAL A 89 -7.48 -16.51 10.85
CA VAL A 89 -6.40 -16.25 9.89
C VAL A 89 -5.44 -17.44 9.86
N ALA A 90 -5.00 -17.83 8.67
CA ALA A 90 -3.90 -18.78 8.50
C ALA A 90 -2.79 -18.17 7.64
N LEU A 91 -1.55 -18.38 8.06
CA LEU A 91 -0.32 -18.00 7.37
C LEU A 91 0.27 -19.22 6.68
N VAL A 92 0.61 -19.10 5.41
CA VAL A 92 1.26 -20.17 4.63
C VAL A 92 2.40 -19.59 3.81
N LEU A 93 3.55 -20.26 3.83
CA LEU A 93 4.64 -19.99 2.91
C LEU A 93 4.58 -20.96 1.73
N TRP A 94 4.81 -20.45 0.53
CA TRP A 94 4.75 -21.23 -0.71
C TRP A 94 5.75 -20.70 -1.74
N LYS A 95 6.12 -21.50 -2.73
CA LYS A 95 6.97 -21.09 -3.87
C LYS A 95 6.49 -21.73 -5.17
N PHE A 96 6.97 -21.25 -6.31
CA PHE A 96 6.81 -21.98 -7.56
C PHE A 96 7.80 -23.13 -7.64
N ASP A 97 7.32 -24.32 -8.00
CA ASP A 97 8.18 -25.46 -8.29
C ASP A 97 8.80 -25.35 -9.70
N LYS A 98 9.60 -26.35 -10.08
CA LYS A 98 10.26 -26.40 -11.41
C LYS A 98 9.29 -26.50 -12.59
N LYS A 99 8.00 -26.77 -12.34
CA LYS A 99 6.92 -26.85 -13.33
C LYS A 99 5.98 -25.64 -13.24
N ASP A 100 6.42 -24.58 -12.57
CA ASP A 100 5.64 -23.36 -12.31
C ASP A 100 4.31 -23.62 -11.59
N GLN A 101 4.24 -24.69 -10.78
CA GLN A 101 3.10 -24.98 -9.90
C GLN A 101 3.35 -24.45 -8.49
N ILE A 102 2.26 -24.11 -7.80
CA ILE A 102 2.33 -23.66 -6.41
C ILE A 102 2.68 -24.86 -5.53
N HIS A 103 3.79 -24.76 -4.80
CA HIS A 103 4.24 -25.70 -3.79
C HIS A 103 4.23 -25.02 -2.42
N VAL A 104 3.39 -25.51 -1.52
CA VAL A 104 3.38 -25.07 -0.11
C VAL A 104 4.54 -25.78 0.60
N LEU A 105 5.36 -25.03 1.33
CA LEU A 105 6.52 -25.62 2.00
C LEU A 105 6.07 -26.61 3.07
N THR A 106 6.75 -27.76 3.14
CA THR A 106 6.63 -28.68 4.28
C THR A 106 7.29 -28.07 5.52
N PRO A 107 7.04 -28.59 6.74
CA PRO A 107 7.71 -28.11 7.94
C PRO A 107 9.23 -28.15 7.85
N GLU A 108 9.79 -29.17 7.20
CA GLU A 108 11.24 -29.33 7.02
C GLU A 108 11.80 -28.27 6.06
N GLU A 109 11.13 -28.04 4.93
CA GLU A 109 11.56 -27.02 3.96
C GLU A 109 11.39 -25.60 4.52
N LEU A 110 10.36 -25.39 5.34
CA LEU A 110 10.16 -24.14 6.08
C LEU A 110 11.32 -23.91 7.05
N ASP A 111 11.68 -24.91 7.84
CA ASP A 111 12.79 -24.81 8.79
C ASP A 111 14.13 -24.53 8.09
N GLU A 112 14.37 -25.20 6.95
CA GLU A 112 15.53 -24.92 6.08
C GLU A 112 15.52 -23.48 5.58
N LYS A 113 14.37 -22.99 5.08
CA LYS A 113 14.24 -21.62 4.59
C LYS A 113 14.51 -20.58 5.68
N LEU A 114 13.94 -20.78 6.87
CA LEU A 114 14.09 -19.86 7.98
C LEU A 114 15.48 -19.92 8.63
N SER A 115 16.20 -21.03 8.48
CA SER A 115 17.59 -21.18 8.96
C SER A 115 18.60 -20.33 8.17
N PHE A 116 18.20 -19.73 7.04
CA PHE A 116 19.06 -18.88 6.23
C PHE A 116 19.47 -17.57 6.93
N SER A 117 18.61 -17.01 7.79
CA SER A 117 18.87 -15.75 8.50
C SER A 117 18.06 -15.69 9.80
N ILE A 118 18.70 -15.19 10.86
CA ILE A 118 18.06 -14.98 12.17
C ILE A 118 16.92 -13.98 12.03
N GLU A 119 17.14 -12.89 11.28
CA GLU A 119 16.14 -11.85 11.05
C GLU A 119 14.91 -12.40 10.32
N LEU A 120 15.10 -13.31 9.35
CA LEU A 120 13.98 -13.95 8.66
C LEU A 120 13.18 -14.86 9.61
N ARG A 121 13.86 -15.66 10.43
CA ARG A 121 13.22 -16.49 11.47
C ARG A 121 12.42 -15.61 12.43
N GLU A 122 13.03 -14.58 12.98
CA GLU A 122 12.37 -13.66 13.93
C GLU A 122 11.14 -12.99 13.31
N ALA A 123 11.21 -12.55 12.06
CA ALA A 123 10.06 -11.96 11.37
C ALA A 123 8.94 -12.99 11.12
N PHE A 124 9.29 -14.23 10.80
CA PHE A 124 8.32 -15.31 10.67
C PHE A 124 7.63 -15.62 12.00
N ASP A 125 8.42 -15.82 13.07
CA ASP A 125 7.91 -16.12 14.41
C ASP A 125 7.02 -14.97 14.93
N ALA A 126 7.40 -13.71 14.70
CA ALA A 126 6.58 -12.56 15.04
C ALA A 126 5.25 -12.54 14.28
N THR A 127 5.26 -12.95 13.01
CA THR A 127 4.05 -13.06 12.19
C THR A 127 3.14 -14.19 12.69
N GLU A 128 3.70 -15.38 12.98
CA GLU A 128 2.93 -16.51 13.52
C GLU A 128 2.34 -16.19 14.90
N ASN A 129 3.10 -15.51 15.76
CA ASN A 129 2.61 -15.07 17.07
C ASN A 129 1.45 -14.08 16.91
N ALA A 130 1.56 -13.08 16.03
CA ALA A 130 0.47 -12.13 15.78
C ALA A 130 -0.81 -12.82 15.25
N VAL A 131 -0.66 -13.82 14.37
CA VAL A 131 -1.78 -14.65 13.88
C VAL A 131 -2.39 -15.48 15.01
N THR A 132 -1.55 -16.08 15.86
CA THR A 132 -1.98 -16.89 17.00
C THR A 132 -2.73 -16.04 18.03
N ASP A 133 -2.25 -14.84 18.32
CA ASP A 133 -2.89 -13.90 19.24
C ASP A 133 -4.27 -13.50 18.76
N LEU A 134 -4.42 -13.14 17.48
CA LEU A 134 -5.73 -12.83 16.89
C LEU A 134 -6.67 -14.04 16.94
N ASN A 135 -6.20 -15.21 16.53
CA ASN A 135 -7.01 -16.42 16.53
C ASN A 135 -7.45 -16.84 17.94
N THR A 136 -6.58 -16.68 18.94
CA THR A 136 -6.89 -16.92 20.36
C THR A 136 -7.92 -15.91 20.86
N ALA A 137 -7.78 -14.64 20.50
CA ALA A 137 -8.72 -13.60 20.88
C ALA A 137 -10.12 -13.81 20.27
N LEU A 138 -10.20 -14.37 19.06
CA LEU A 138 -11.45 -14.76 18.41
C LEU A 138 -12.17 -15.92 19.12
N GLU A 139 -11.47 -16.80 19.82
CA GLU A 139 -12.10 -17.92 20.54
C GLU A 139 -12.90 -17.48 21.76
N LYS A 140 -12.44 -16.42 22.43
CA LYS A 140 -13.07 -15.85 23.62
C LYS A 140 -13.14 -14.33 23.51
N PRO A 141 -14.01 -13.82 22.63
CA PRO A 141 -14.12 -12.39 22.42
C PRO A 141 -14.63 -11.69 23.69
N PRO A 142 -14.04 -10.53 24.07
CA PRO A 142 -14.59 -9.71 25.14
C PRO A 142 -16.04 -9.31 24.84
N THR A 143 -16.93 -9.42 25.82
CA THR A 143 -18.39 -9.31 25.63
C THR A 143 -18.91 -7.90 25.33
N ASP A 144 -18.07 -6.88 25.47
CA ASP A 144 -18.56 -5.53 25.72
C ASP A 144 -18.60 -4.65 24.47
N LYS A 145 -18.03 -5.10 23.34
CA LYS A 145 -17.96 -4.35 22.08
C LYS A 145 -18.07 -5.27 20.86
N PRO A 146 -18.55 -4.75 19.72
CA PRO A 146 -18.58 -5.52 18.47
C PRO A 146 -17.17 -5.92 18.02
N LEU A 147 -17.07 -7.08 17.37
CA LEU A 147 -15.84 -7.57 16.76
C LEU A 147 -15.48 -6.74 15.52
N CYS A 148 -14.19 -6.65 15.25
CA CYS A 148 -13.69 -6.19 13.96
C CYS A 148 -14.08 -7.21 12.89
N GLU A 149 -14.61 -6.72 11.78
CA GLU A 149 -14.84 -7.50 10.56
C GLU A 149 -13.72 -7.16 9.59
N TYR A 150 -13.12 -8.19 9.00
CA TYR A 150 -12.02 -8.05 8.05
C TYR A 150 -12.03 -9.19 7.04
N VAL A 151 -11.44 -8.93 5.88
CA VAL A 151 -11.29 -9.90 4.79
C VAL A 151 -9.83 -9.94 4.34
N GLU A 152 -9.41 -11.07 3.79
CA GLU A 152 -8.15 -11.09 3.05
C GLU A 152 -8.36 -10.38 1.71
N LYS A 153 -7.48 -9.43 1.40
CA LYS A 153 -7.41 -8.76 0.12
C LYS A 153 -5.93 -8.62 -0.23
N ARG A 154 -5.51 -9.23 -1.34
CA ARG A 154 -4.16 -9.08 -1.92
C ARG A 154 -3.01 -9.42 -0.95
N GLY A 155 -3.27 -10.41 -0.11
CA GLY A 155 -2.36 -10.98 0.88
C GLY A 155 -2.22 -10.15 2.15
N ARG A 156 -3.15 -9.22 2.39
CA ARG A 156 -3.29 -8.43 3.62
C ARG A 156 -4.68 -8.60 4.19
N LEU A 157 -4.85 -8.26 5.46
CA LEU A 157 -6.15 -8.21 6.12
C LEU A 157 -6.72 -6.80 6.02
N LEU A 158 -7.80 -6.63 5.26
CA LEU A 158 -8.53 -5.38 5.14
C LEU A 158 -9.67 -5.35 6.17
N VAL A 159 -9.61 -4.40 7.10
CA VAL A 159 -10.70 -4.14 8.05
C VAL A 159 -11.87 -3.51 7.33
N THR A 160 -12.98 -4.26 7.20
CA THR A 160 -14.23 -3.78 6.60
C THR A 160 -15.12 -3.07 7.62
N LYS A 161 -14.94 -3.38 8.91
CA LYS A 161 -15.63 -2.70 10.01
C LYS A 161 -14.78 -2.76 11.27
N ARG A 162 -14.44 -1.60 11.81
CA ARG A 162 -13.66 -1.52 13.04
C ARG A 162 -14.44 -2.07 14.23
N GLY A 163 -13.72 -2.71 15.12
CA GLY A 163 -14.24 -3.24 16.38
C GLY A 163 -13.10 -3.67 17.27
N GLN A 164 -13.38 -4.60 18.18
CA GLN A 164 -12.32 -5.28 18.92
C GLN A 164 -11.36 -5.98 17.94
N PHE A 165 -10.07 -6.01 18.28
CA PHE A 165 -9.00 -6.64 17.49
C PHE A 165 -8.51 -5.89 16.25
N ASP A 166 -8.97 -4.65 15.99
CA ASP A 166 -8.42 -3.77 14.94
C ASP A 166 -6.88 -3.66 15.01
N VAL A 167 -6.35 -3.53 16.23
CA VAL A 167 -4.89 -3.49 16.48
C VAL A 167 -4.22 -4.82 16.14
N LEU A 168 -4.81 -5.96 16.48
CA LEU A 168 -4.24 -7.27 16.17
C LEU A 168 -4.21 -7.54 14.66
N VAL A 169 -5.26 -7.12 13.93
CA VAL A 169 -5.29 -7.18 12.47
C VAL A 169 -4.18 -6.33 11.86
N ARG A 170 -3.98 -5.12 12.39
CA ARG A 170 -2.88 -4.23 11.98
C ARG A 170 -1.52 -4.86 12.26
N ASP A 171 -1.33 -5.46 13.42
CA ASP A 171 -0.06 -6.09 13.81
C ASP A 171 0.29 -7.24 12.85
N ILE A 172 -0.68 -8.04 12.41
CA ILE A 172 -0.46 -9.05 11.36
C ILE A 172 0.04 -8.40 10.07
N ASN A 173 -0.61 -7.35 9.58
CA ASN A 173 -0.19 -6.69 8.33
C ASN A 173 1.23 -6.13 8.42
N VAL A 174 1.62 -5.54 9.56
CA VAL A 174 2.97 -5.01 9.79
C VAL A 174 4.01 -6.13 9.79
N ASN A 175 3.71 -7.25 10.46
CA ASN A 175 4.62 -8.40 10.51
C ASN A 175 4.75 -9.08 9.14
N VAL A 176 3.64 -9.28 8.42
CA VAL A 176 3.65 -9.83 7.06
C VAL A 176 4.46 -8.97 6.10
N PHE A 177 4.32 -7.65 6.16
CA PHE A 177 5.12 -6.73 5.36
C PHE A 177 6.62 -6.91 5.62
N THR A 178 7.00 -6.98 6.90
CA THR A 178 8.40 -7.18 7.30
C THR A 178 8.94 -8.51 6.79
N LEU A 179 8.18 -9.60 6.96
CA LEU A 179 8.53 -10.93 6.48
C LEU A 179 8.73 -10.95 4.95
N ARG A 180 7.78 -10.38 4.19
CA ARG A 180 7.89 -10.27 2.73
C ARG A 180 9.09 -9.45 2.31
N LYS A 181 9.37 -8.34 2.99
CA LYS A 181 10.55 -7.52 2.72
C LYS A 181 11.84 -8.31 2.83
N LEU A 182 12.00 -9.10 3.90
CA LEU A 182 13.18 -9.94 4.08
C LEU A 182 13.30 -11.01 3.01
N LEU A 183 12.18 -11.62 2.59
CA LEU A 183 12.16 -12.57 1.47
C LEU A 183 12.56 -11.89 0.14
N MET A 184 12.02 -10.71 -0.16
CA MET A 184 12.40 -9.95 -1.36
C MET A 184 13.88 -9.58 -1.38
N LEU A 185 14.47 -9.23 -0.23
CA LEU A 185 15.90 -8.94 -0.11
C LEU A 185 16.77 -10.17 -0.43
N GLN A 186 16.34 -11.38 -0.05
CA GLN A 186 17.06 -12.61 -0.38
C GLN A 186 17.03 -12.93 -1.88
N ALA A 187 15.98 -12.51 -2.58
CA ALA A 187 15.90 -12.55 -4.04
C ALA A 187 16.57 -11.36 -4.75
N HIS A 188 17.24 -10.46 -4.01
CA HIS A 188 17.82 -9.22 -4.53
C HIS A 188 16.82 -8.32 -5.30
N VAL A 189 15.53 -8.37 -4.91
CA VAL A 189 14.50 -7.47 -5.46
C VAL A 189 14.22 -6.37 -4.43
N THR A 190 14.90 -5.25 -4.58
CA THR A 190 14.89 -4.13 -3.62
C THR A 190 14.15 -2.90 -4.12
N SER A 191 13.92 -2.81 -5.43
CA SER A 191 13.32 -1.64 -6.10
C SER A 191 12.23 -2.01 -7.13
N LEU A 192 11.38 -1.04 -7.45
CA LEU A 192 10.45 -1.14 -8.58
C LEU A 192 11.21 -1.30 -9.89
N ALA A 193 12.34 -0.60 -10.05
CA ALA A 193 13.14 -0.70 -11.25
C ALA A 193 13.68 -2.12 -11.48
N GLU A 194 14.13 -2.82 -10.43
CA GLU A 194 14.58 -4.21 -10.52
C GLU A 194 13.45 -5.17 -10.88
N ALA A 195 12.29 -5.06 -10.22
CA ALA A 195 11.13 -5.88 -10.52
C ALA A 195 10.65 -5.70 -11.98
N THR A 196 10.70 -4.45 -12.46
CA THR A 196 10.35 -4.10 -13.84
C THR A 196 11.32 -4.69 -14.84
N LYS A 197 12.63 -4.61 -14.60
CA LYS A 197 13.64 -5.26 -15.47
C LYS A 197 13.42 -6.76 -15.59
N ILE A 198 13.11 -7.42 -14.47
CA ILE A 198 12.80 -8.85 -14.45
C ILE A 198 11.59 -9.14 -15.34
N LEU A 199 10.52 -8.35 -15.22
CA LEU A 199 9.34 -8.49 -16.08
C LEU A 199 9.70 -8.31 -17.56
N LEU A 200 10.35 -7.21 -17.92
CA LEU A 200 10.68 -6.89 -19.31
C LEU A 200 11.57 -7.98 -19.94
N LYS A 201 12.52 -8.53 -19.18
CA LYS A 201 13.35 -9.67 -19.62
C LYS A 201 12.52 -10.95 -19.89
N GLU A 202 11.48 -11.21 -19.12
CA GLU A 202 10.61 -12.37 -19.42
C GLU A 202 9.66 -12.08 -20.58
N LEU A 203 9.17 -10.85 -20.71
CA LEU A 203 8.27 -10.46 -21.81
C LEU A 203 9.00 -10.49 -23.17
N SER A 204 10.27 -10.11 -23.24
CA SER A 204 11.06 -10.18 -24.49
C SER A 204 11.23 -11.58 -25.05
N LYS A 205 10.96 -12.63 -24.25
CA LYS A 205 11.01 -14.03 -24.70
C LYS A 205 9.75 -14.45 -25.47
N VAL A 206 8.67 -13.67 -25.38
CA VAL A 206 7.34 -14.05 -25.90
C VAL A 206 6.69 -12.98 -26.77
N GLU A 207 7.14 -11.73 -26.67
CA GLU A 207 6.64 -10.58 -27.41
C GLU A 207 7.85 -9.76 -27.90
N ASP A 208 7.75 -9.18 -29.10
CA ASP A 208 8.76 -8.23 -29.57
C ASP A 208 8.57 -6.89 -28.83
N ILE A 209 9.53 -6.57 -27.96
CA ILE A 209 9.54 -5.35 -27.15
C ILE A 209 10.80 -4.51 -27.41
N SER A 210 11.40 -4.64 -28.60
CA SER A 210 12.68 -3.97 -28.92
C SER A 210 12.64 -2.45 -28.78
N ASP A 211 11.48 -1.86 -29.08
CA ASP A 211 11.24 -0.42 -29.06
C ASP A 211 10.42 0.00 -27.83
N LEU A 212 10.46 -0.80 -26.77
CA LEU A 212 9.70 -0.55 -25.55
C LEU A 212 10.22 0.70 -24.84
N SER A 213 9.30 1.57 -24.49
CA SER A 213 9.53 2.71 -23.63
C SER A 213 8.40 2.84 -22.62
N ILE A 214 8.75 3.29 -21.42
CA ILE A 214 7.78 3.67 -20.41
C ILE A 214 7.92 5.17 -20.21
N GLY A 215 6.80 5.88 -20.18
CA GLY A 215 6.72 7.32 -19.96
C GLY A 215 5.50 7.70 -19.16
N THR A 216 5.26 9.00 -19.03
CA THR A 216 4.01 9.52 -18.48
C THR A 216 3.30 10.44 -19.45
N ASN A 217 1.97 10.47 -19.42
CA ASN A 217 1.21 11.51 -20.12
C ASN A 217 1.21 12.84 -19.33
N ASP A 218 0.54 13.86 -19.87
CA ASP A 218 0.46 15.19 -19.27
C ASP A 218 -0.20 15.21 -17.87
N LYS A 219 -0.97 14.17 -17.53
CA LYS A 219 -1.60 13.98 -16.23
C LYS A 219 -0.71 13.20 -15.25
N GLY A 220 0.41 12.64 -15.70
CA GLY A 220 1.30 11.79 -14.91
C GLY A 220 0.95 10.29 -14.96
N ALA A 221 -0.03 9.88 -15.75
CA ALA A 221 -0.37 8.46 -15.93
C ALA A 221 0.78 7.72 -16.60
N ILE A 222 1.05 6.49 -16.16
CA ILE A 222 2.06 5.63 -16.78
C ILE A 222 1.56 5.15 -18.14
N LYS A 223 2.39 5.32 -19.17
CA LYS A 223 2.17 4.77 -20.51
C LYS A 223 3.30 3.83 -20.87
N ILE A 224 2.94 2.64 -21.32
CA ILE A 224 3.88 1.65 -21.86
C ILE A 224 3.70 1.66 -23.36
N MET A 225 4.75 2.03 -24.09
CA MET A 225 4.77 2.13 -25.54
C MET A 225 5.73 1.09 -26.10
N ASN A 226 5.46 0.61 -27.31
CA ASN A 226 6.41 -0.15 -28.11
C ASN A 226 6.42 0.46 -29.52
N GLY A 227 7.46 1.23 -29.82
CA GLY A 227 7.45 2.18 -30.94
C GLY A 227 6.27 3.17 -30.80
N ASP A 228 5.48 3.31 -31.87
CA ASP A 228 4.33 4.24 -31.91
C ASP A 228 3.04 3.68 -31.29
N ARG A 229 3.06 2.44 -30.76
CA ARG A 229 1.86 1.75 -30.26
C ARG A 229 1.84 1.66 -28.74
N GLU A 230 0.73 2.05 -28.14
CA GLU A 230 0.48 1.80 -26.73
C GLU A 230 0.29 0.29 -26.48
N MET A 231 1.10 -0.26 -25.58
CA MET A 231 1.16 -1.67 -25.26
C MET A 231 0.37 -1.95 -23.99
N ASP A 232 -0.73 -2.69 -24.14
CA ASP A 232 -1.50 -3.19 -23.01
C ASP A 232 -0.97 -4.57 -22.59
N LEU A 233 -0.28 -4.63 -21.46
CA LEU A 233 0.32 -5.86 -20.93
C LEU A 233 -0.70 -6.99 -20.74
N ARG A 234 -1.99 -6.68 -20.55
CA ARG A 234 -3.07 -7.68 -20.41
C ARG A 234 -3.26 -8.51 -21.68
N LYS A 235 -2.88 -7.97 -22.84
CA LYS A 235 -3.03 -8.64 -24.15
C LYS A 235 -1.96 -9.69 -24.39
N ILE A 236 -0.87 -9.69 -23.62
CA ILE A 236 0.16 -10.73 -23.68
C ILE A 236 -0.41 -12.00 -23.06
N LYS A 237 -0.45 -13.07 -23.86
CA LYS A 237 -1.08 -14.35 -23.51
C LYS A 237 -0.05 -15.47 -23.39
N LYS A 238 -0.46 -16.59 -22.79
CA LYS A 238 0.34 -17.82 -22.65
C LYS A 238 1.64 -17.63 -21.84
N LEU A 239 1.61 -16.72 -20.88
CA LEU A 239 2.69 -16.56 -19.91
C LEU A 239 2.69 -17.75 -18.94
N ARG A 240 3.88 -18.18 -18.54
CA ARG A 240 4.05 -19.11 -17.40
C ARG A 240 3.50 -18.45 -16.14
N ALA A 241 2.99 -19.24 -15.20
CA ALA A 241 2.33 -18.73 -13.99
C ALA A 241 3.10 -17.62 -13.22
N PRO A 242 4.41 -17.77 -12.92
CA PRO A 242 5.14 -16.71 -12.22
C PRO A 242 5.30 -15.42 -13.05
N VAL A 243 5.42 -15.54 -14.37
CA VAL A 243 5.49 -14.37 -15.28
C VAL A 243 4.13 -13.69 -15.37
N ALA A 244 3.04 -14.47 -15.41
CA ALA A 244 1.68 -13.94 -15.38
C ALA A 244 1.42 -13.17 -14.09
N GLN A 245 1.82 -13.71 -12.93
CA GLN A 245 1.70 -13.03 -11.64
C GLN A 245 2.46 -11.70 -11.63
N LEU A 246 3.69 -11.66 -12.14
CA LEU A 246 4.47 -10.42 -12.21
C LEU A 246 3.87 -9.41 -13.19
N ARG A 247 3.36 -9.87 -14.34
CA ARG A 247 2.64 -9.03 -15.31
C ARG A 247 1.39 -8.43 -14.67
N ASP A 248 0.58 -9.25 -13.99
CA ASP A 248 -0.66 -8.83 -13.34
C ASP A 248 -0.39 -7.79 -12.23
N ALA A 249 0.69 -7.98 -11.46
CA ALA A 249 1.11 -6.99 -10.46
C ALA A 249 1.56 -5.65 -11.08
N MET A 250 2.24 -5.68 -12.24
CA MET A 250 2.58 -4.46 -12.99
C MET A 250 1.34 -3.75 -13.50
N VAL A 251 0.40 -4.51 -14.05
CA VAL A 251 -0.89 -3.98 -14.50
C VAL A 251 -1.63 -3.30 -13.35
N GLU A 252 -1.67 -3.92 -12.17
CA GLU A 252 -2.32 -3.36 -10.98
C GLU A 252 -1.66 -2.05 -10.53
N LEU A 253 -0.32 -1.99 -10.54
CA LEU A 253 0.40 -0.75 -10.23
C LEU A 253 0.04 0.38 -11.21
N VAL A 254 0.01 0.07 -12.51
CA VAL A 254 -0.36 1.05 -13.55
C VAL A 254 -1.81 1.55 -13.34
N ASP A 255 -2.75 0.65 -13.04
CA ASP A 255 -4.15 1.01 -12.80
C ASP A 255 -4.35 1.87 -11.54
N ASN A 256 -3.63 1.55 -10.46
CA ASN A 256 -3.69 2.32 -9.23
C ASN A 256 -3.04 3.70 -9.40
N VAL A 257 -1.97 3.80 -10.20
CA VAL A 257 -1.40 5.10 -10.57
C VAL A 257 -2.35 5.89 -11.48
N GLU A 258 -3.00 5.26 -12.46
CA GLU A 258 -4.04 5.90 -13.29
C GLU A 258 -5.15 6.47 -12.40
N THR A 259 -5.69 5.66 -11.49
CA THR A 259 -6.72 6.07 -10.52
C THR A 259 -6.27 7.27 -9.69
N ALA A 260 -5.00 7.29 -9.28
CA ALA A 260 -4.46 8.38 -8.49
C ALA A 260 -4.33 9.66 -9.30
N VAL A 261 -3.81 9.62 -10.53
CA VAL A 261 -3.64 10.83 -11.35
C VAL A 261 -4.98 11.41 -11.80
N THR A 262 -6.02 10.60 -11.93
CA THR A 262 -7.36 11.09 -12.27
C THR A 262 -8.10 11.66 -11.06
N SER A 263 -7.94 11.07 -9.87
CA SER A 263 -8.82 11.34 -8.73
C SER A 263 -8.18 12.25 -7.67
N VAL A 264 -6.86 12.13 -7.44
CA VAL A 264 -6.16 12.90 -6.39
C VAL A 264 -6.29 14.42 -6.55
N PRO A 265 -6.23 15.02 -7.76
CA PRO A 265 -6.38 16.48 -7.90
C PRO A 265 -7.72 17.00 -7.35
N GLU A 266 -8.83 16.37 -7.75
CA GLU A 266 -10.18 16.77 -7.31
C GLU A 266 -10.37 16.49 -5.81
N LEU A 267 -9.92 15.34 -5.33
CA LEU A 267 -9.98 14.98 -3.91
C LEU A 267 -9.13 15.91 -3.04
N ALA A 268 -7.98 16.36 -3.54
CA ALA A 268 -7.11 17.31 -2.84
C ALA A 268 -7.76 18.69 -2.74
N GLU A 269 -8.41 19.16 -3.81
CA GLU A 269 -9.15 20.42 -3.80
C GLU A 269 -10.35 20.34 -2.84
N SER A 270 -11.14 19.27 -2.92
CA SER A 270 -12.26 19.01 -2.02
C SER A 270 -11.80 18.97 -0.55
N SER A 271 -10.73 18.23 -0.26
CA SER A 271 -10.13 18.13 1.07
C SER A 271 -9.63 19.50 1.56
N ALA A 272 -9.02 20.31 0.71
CA ALA A 272 -8.55 21.65 1.08
C ALA A 272 -9.72 22.60 1.41
N ALA A 273 -10.81 22.55 0.65
CA ALA A 273 -12.00 23.34 0.92
C ALA A 273 -12.61 22.99 2.29
N PHE A 274 -12.76 21.69 2.61
CA PHE A 274 -13.21 21.24 3.92
C PHE A 274 -12.26 21.67 5.05
N VAL A 275 -10.95 21.61 4.83
CA VAL A 275 -9.97 22.08 5.81
C VAL A 275 -10.15 23.57 6.10
N GLU A 276 -10.32 24.41 5.08
CA GLU A 276 -10.54 25.85 5.28
C GLU A 276 -11.84 26.13 6.03
N GLU A 277 -12.95 25.47 5.67
CA GLU A 277 -14.22 25.63 6.38
C GLU A 277 -14.12 25.18 7.84
N SER A 278 -13.40 24.09 8.10
CA SER A 278 -13.24 23.52 9.44
C SER A 278 -12.53 24.45 10.43
N LYS A 279 -11.69 25.37 9.96
CA LYS A 279 -10.94 26.33 10.82
C LYS A 279 -11.87 27.27 11.58
N GLY A 280 -13.07 27.54 11.05
CA GLY A 280 -14.07 28.39 11.70
C GLY A 280 -14.87 27.67 12.79
N LEU A 281 -14.90 26.33 12.79
CA LEU A 281 -15.74 25.55 13.70
C LEU A 281 -15.38 25.71 15.19
N PRO A 282 -14.10 25.77 15.60
CA PRO A 282 -13.76 25.98 17.01
C PRO A 282 -14.36 27.25 17.62
N ALA A 283 -14.45 28.33 16.84
CA ALA A 283 -15.05 29.59 17.29
C ALA A 283 -16.58 29.49 17.45
N LYS A 284 -17.24 28.59 16.71
CA LYS A 284 -18.68 28.36 16.77
C LYS A 284 -19.10 27.41 17.90
N ILE A 285 -18.15 26.75 18.58
CA ILE A 285 -18.43 25.79 19.66
C ILE A 285 -19.34 26.39 20.76
N PRO A 286 -19.08 27.59 21.33
CA PRO A 286 -19.89 28.09 22.46
C PRO A 286 -21.38 28.25 22.12
N GLU A 287 -21.68 28.74 20.92
CA GLU A 287 -23.06 28.88 20.43
C GLU A 287 -23.70 27.53 20.13
N ALA A 288 -22.96 26.62 19.48
CA ALA A 288 -23.45 25.30 19.11
C ALA A 288 -23.72 24.40 20.34
N VAL A 289 -22.90 24.46 21.39
CA VAL A 289 -23.15 23.71 22.64
C VAL A 289 -24.33 24.28 23.43
N SER A 290 -24.54 25.60 23.37
CA SER A 290 -25.65 26.26 24.06
C SER A 290 -27.01 25.98 23.42
N SER A 291 -27.02 25.70 22.11
CA SER A 291 -28.24 25.44 21.32
C SER A 291 -28.54 23.95 21.09
N SER A 292 -27.60 23.04 21.42
CA SER A 292 -27.72 21.59 21.14
C SER A 292 -28.42 20.78 22.24
N GLY A 293 -28.79 21.39 23.36
CA GLY A 293 -29.45 20.68 24.47
C GLY A 293 -28.55 19.66 25.19
N LEU A 294 -27.24 19.73 24.98
CA LEU A 294 -26.27 18.85 25.63
C LEU A 294 -26.20 19.11 27.14
N GLY A 295 -25.98 18.04 27.91
CA GLY A 295 -25.74 18.18 29.35
C GLY A 295 -24.41 18.91 29.64
N ILE A 296 -24.30 19.55 30.81
CA ILE A 296 -23.10 20.30 31.23
C ILE A 296 -21.81 19.45 31.13
N SER A 297 -21.90 18.15 31.40
CA SER A 297 -20.77 17.21 31.31
C SER A 297 -20.42 16.76 29.88
N GLU A 298 -21.29 17.04 28.90
CA GLU A 298 -21.13 16.67 27.49
C GLU A 298 -20.57 17.81 26.65
N MET A 299 -20.83 19.08 27.02
CA MET A 299 -20.33 20.25 26.30
C MET A 299 -18.79 20.24 26.15
N PRO A 300 -17.98 19.93 27.18
CA PRO A 300 -16.52 19.84 27.03
C PRO A 300 -16.08 18.69 26.11
N LYS A 301 -16.85 17.59 26.07
CA LYS A 301 -16.57 16.45 25.19
C LYS A 301 -16.83 16.80 23.73
N ALA A 302 -17.93 17.51 23.44
CA ALA A 302 -18.24 18.01 22.11
C ALA A 302 -17.16 19.00 21.61
N ALA A 303 -16.71 19.91 22.47
CA ALA A 303 -15.62 20.84 22.15
C ALA A 303 -14.30 20.12 21.82
N THR A 304 -13.95 19.12 22.63
CA THR A 304 -12.74 18.30 22.44
C THR A 304 -12.83 17.49 21.15
N ALA A 305 -13.98 16.87 20.87
CA ALA A 305 -14.24 16.13 19.64
C ALA A 305 -14.11 17.02 18.41
N THR A 306 -14.74 18.20 18.42
CA THR A 306 -14.67 19.20 17.33
C THR A 306 -13.22 19.58 17.04
N THR A 307 -12.44 19.95 18.07
CA THR A 307 -11.03 20.34 17.90
C THR A 307 -10.19 19.17 17.36
N SER A 308 -10.46 17.96 17.85
CA SER A 308 -9.77 16.75 17.39
C SER A 308 -10.06 16.44 15.92
N ASN A 309 -11.32 16.60 15.50
CA ASN A 309 -11.74 16.36 14.12
C ASN A 309 -11.15 17.40 13.16
N VAL A 310 -11.16 18.69 13.54
CA VAL A 310 -10.50 19.75 12.75
C VAL A 310 -9.01 19.43 12.56
N LYS A 311 -8.33 18.97 13.62
CA LYS A 311 -6.94 18.52 13.52
C LYS A 311 -6.78 17.32 12.59
N ALA A 312 -7.69 16.34 12.65
CA ALA A 312 -7.65 15.16 11.79
C ALA A 312 -7.82 15.56 10.30
N LEU A 313 -8.78 16.43 9.99
CA LEU A 313 -9.00 16.95 8.63
C LEU A 313 -7.78 17.71 8.09
N SER A 314 -7.06 18.44 8.95
CA SER A 314 -5.87 19.19 8.54
C SER A 314 -4.74 18.33 7.93
N ASN A 315 -4.83 17.00 8.04
CA ASN A 315 -3.90 16.08 7.38
C ASN A 315 -4.18 15.87 5.88
N GLY A 316 -5.37 16.21 5.38
CA GLY A 316 -5.77 15.97 3.98
C GLY A 316 -4.73 16.45 2.95
N PRO A 317 -4.28 17.72 2.99
CA PRO A 317 -3.25 18.23 2.07
C PRO A 317 -1.91 17.46 2.14
N LYS A 318 -1.55 16.92 3.32
CA LYS A 318 -0.33 16.12 3.48
C LYS A 318 -0.48 14.76 2.80
N ILE A 319 -1.64 14.12 2.95
CA ILE A 319 -1.95 12.82 2.33
C ILE A 319 -1.97 12.95 0.80
N ALA A 320 -2.66 13.98 0.28
CA ALA A 320 -2.67 14.27 -1.15
C ALA A 320 -1.25 14.44 -1.70
N ARG A 321 -0.43 15.28 -1.05
CA ARG A 321 0.97 15.50 -1.44
C ARG A 321 1.80 14.21 -1.40
N ALA A 322 1.67 13.40 -0.35
CA ALA A 322 2.38 12.13 -0.23
C ALA A 322 2.01 11.17 -1.37
N THR A 323 0.73 11.12 -1.72
CA THR A 323 0.22 10.30 -2.84
C THR A 323 0.75 10.79 -4.18
N THR A 324 0.80 12.11 -4.42
CA THR A 324 1.42 12.66 -5.64
C THR A 324 2.91 12.32 -5.75
N ILE A 325 3.66 12.43 -4.65
CA ILE A 325 5.09 12.04 -4.63
C ILE A 325 5.25 10.55 -4.96
N MET A 326 4.34 9.72 -4.46
CA MET A 326 4.37 8.29 -4.69
C MET A 326 4.09 7.91 -6.15
N VAL A 327 3.12 8.57 -6.78
CA VAL A 327 2.88 8.45 -8.23
C VAL A 327 4.14 8.80 -9.03
N GLN A 328 4.76 9.94 -8.70
CA GLN A 328 5.97 10.40 -9.39
C GLN A 328 7.14 9.42 -9.20
N TYR A 329 7.29 8.86 -7.99
CA TYR A 329 8.28 7.84 -7.68
C TYR A 329 8.07 6.59 -8.54
N ALA A 330 6.85 6.03 -8.55
CA ALA A 330 6.54 4.84 -9.33
C ALA A 330 6.84 5.07 -10.82
N ALA A 331 6.33 6.16 -11.40
CA ALA A 331 6.59 6.50 -12.79
C ALA A 331 8.10 6.60 -13.10
N LYS A 332 8.86 7.29 -12.26
CA LYS A 332 10.31 7.45 -12.42
C LYS A 332 11.03 6.09 -12.42
N GLU A 333 10.74 5.22 -11.46
CA GLU A 333 11.36 3.89 -11.38
C GLU A 333 11.08 3.02 -12.60
N LEU A 334 9.85 3.07 -13.13
CA LEU A 334 9.50 2.32 -14.34
C LEU A 334 10.20 2.87 -15.58
N VAL A 335 10.28 4.20 -15.72
CA VAL A 335 11.04 4.87 -16.80
C VAL A 335 12.51 4.48 -16.74
N GLU A 336 13.13 4.52 -15.55
CA GLU A 336 14.53 4.13 -15.35
C GLU A 336 14.78 2.66 -15.70
N ALA A 337 13.84 1.77 -15.39
CA ALA A 337 13.93 0.36 -15.77
C ALA A 337 13.88 0.15 -17.29
N ALA A 338 12.97 0.83 -17.97
CA ALA A 338 12.80 0.72 -19.43
C ALA A 338 13.99 1.32 -20.21
N ALA A 339 14.69 2.31 -19.63
CA ALA A 339 15.87 2.91 -20.25
C ALA A 339 17.11 2.00 -20.27
N ILE A 340 17.10 0.89 -19.54
CA ILE A 340 18.24 -0.02 -19.47
C ILE A 340 18.18 -1.01 -20.64
N PRO A 341 19.26 -1.15 -21.43
CA PRO A 341 19.27 -2.04 -22.58
C PRO A 341 18.87 -3.47 -22.20
N HIS A 342 17.87 -4.00 -22.91
CA HIS A 342 17.38 -5.36 -22.78
C HIS A 342 18.32 -6.28 -23.58
N GLY A 343 19.52 -6.51 -23.05
CA GLY A 343 20.54 -7.35 -23.69
C GLY A 343 20.04 -8.77 -23.92
N GLY A 344 20.30 -9.29 -25.13
CA GLY A 344 19.97 -10.65 -25.58
C GLY A 344 20.80 -11.76 -24.98
#